data_AF-A0A970FAS7-F1
#
_entry.id   AF-A0A970FAS7-F1
#
_cell.length_a   1.000
_cell.length_b   1.000
_cell.length_c   1.000
_cell.angle_alpha   90.00
_cell.angle_beta   90.00
_cell.angle_gamma   90.00
#
_symmetry.space_group_name_H-M   'P 1'
#
loop_
_entity.id
_entity.type
_entity.pdbx_description
1 polymer ?
#
loop_
_entity_poly.entity_id
_entity_poly.type
_entity_poly.pdbx_seq_one_letter_code
_entity_poly.pdbx_strand_id
1 'polypeptide(L)' 'MQSYVYHVNIPYADSDSILAAIRHKVSQLRKAHPNLADCQLADVGMKRADNGVDITLHFAQTQSIS' A
#
# COMPACT_ATOMS: atom_id res chain seq x y z
N MET A 1 1.38 8.58 -17.10
CA MET A 1 0.60 7.98 -16.01
C MET A 1 1.32 8.29 -14.72
N GLN A 2 0.67 8.94 -13.75
CA GLN A 2 1.29 9.13 -12.43
C GLN A 2 1.19 7.84 -11.62
N SER A 3 2.28 7.47 -10.97
CA SER A 3 2.37 6.32 -10.09
C SER A 3 3.10 6.67 -8.81
N TYR A 4 2.63 6.15 -7.68
CA TYR A 4 3.23 6.37 -6.38
C TYR A 4 3.57 5.03 -5.73
N VAL A 5 4.75 4.94 -5.13
CA VAL A 5 5.23 3.73 -4.46
C VAL A 5 5.53 4.04 -3.00
N TYR A 6 4.96 3.26 -2.10
CA TYR A 6 5.21 3.38 -0.67
C TYR A 6 5.73 2.08 -0.10
N HIS A 7 6.73 2.18 0.77
CA HIS A 7 7.31 1.02 1.46
C HIS A 7 6.94 1.07 2.94
N VAL A 8 6.58 -0.07 3.50
CA VAL A 8 6.32 -0.22 4.94
C VAL A 8 6.82 -1.58 5.41
N ASN A 9 7.54 -1.61 6.51
CA ASN A 9 7.89 -2.84 7.20
C ASN A 9 6.83 -3.12 8.27
N ILE A 10 6.23 -4.30 8.22
CA ILE A 10 5.24 -4.77 9.20
C ILE A 10 5.90 -5.90 10.01
N PRO A 11 5.96 -5.81 11.34
CA PRO A 11 6.46 -6.90 12.18
C PRO A 11 5.75 -8.21 11.88
N TYR A 12 6.46 -9.33 12.00
CA TYR A 12 5.89 -10.63 11.70
C TYR A 12 4.69 -10.91 12.62
N ALA A 13 3.54 -11.20 12.02
CA ALA A 13 2.30 -11.53 12.70
C ALA A 13 1.56 -12.59 11.89
N ASP A 14 0.40 -13.02 12.36
CA ASP A 14 -0.51 -13.83 11.55
C ASP A 14 -1.00 -13.04 10.31
N SER A 15 -1.46 -13.77 9.30
CA SER A 15 -1.86 -13.20 8.01
C SER A 15 -2.98 -12.16 8.13
N ASP A 16 -3.93 -12.36 9.04
CA ASP A 16 -5.04 -11.43 9.27
C ASP A 16 -4.54 -10.11 9.86
N SER A 17 -3.63 -10.18 10.82
CA SER A 17 -2.95 -9.01 11.40
C SER A 17 -2.15 -8.23 10.34
N ILE A 18 -1.42 -8.92 9.45
CA ILE A 18 -0.69 -8.29 8.35
C ILE A 18 -1.66 -7.59 7.40
N LEU A 19 -2.74 -8.26 7.00
CA LEU A 19 -3.76 -7.69 6.11
C LEU A 19 -4.44 -6.46 6.72
N ALA A 20 -4.77 -6.52 8.00
CA ALA A 20 -5.34 -5.39 8.75
C ALA A 20 -4.37 -4.20 8.78
N ALA A 21 -3.09 -4.45 9.02
CA ALA A 21 -2.04 -3.43 9.02
C ALA A 21 -1.85 -2.77 7.65
N ILE A 22 -1.89 -3.55 6.56
CA ILE A 22 -1.84 -3.02 5.18
C ILE A 22 -3.03 -2.11 4.91
N ARG A 23 -4.26 -2.57 5.21
CA ARG A 23 -5.49 -1.78 5.03
C ARG A 23 -5.45 -0.47 5.83
N HIS A 24 -5.00 -0.55 7.08
CA HIS A 24 -4.81 0.63 7.92
C HIS A 24 -3.81 1.61 7.28
N LYS A 25 -2.66 1.12 6.80
CA LYS A 25 -1.63 1.96 6.18
C LYS A 25 -2.13 2.63 4.90
N VAL A 26 -2.85 1.90 4.04
CA VAL A 26 -3.47 2.46 2.83
C VAL A 26 -4.45 3.58 3.18
N SER A 27 -5.29 3.40 4.22
CA SER A 27 -6.21 4.44 4.69
C SER A 27 -5.47 5.69 5.18
N GLN A 28 -4.39 5.52 5.95
CA GLN A 28 -3.56 6.63 6.42
C GLN A 28 -2.89 7.37 5.26
N LEU A 29 -2.33 6.65 4.28
CA LEU A 29 -1.71 7.25 3.11
C LEU A 29 -2.69 8.09 2.31
N ARG A 30 -3.92 7.59 2.08
CA ARG A 30 -4.96 8.34 1.37
C ARG A 30 -5.38 9.63 2.09
N LYS A 31 -5.35 9.64 3.43
CA LYS A 31 -5.63 10.86 4.22
C LYS A 31 -4.48 11.86 4.18
N ALA A 32 -3.24 11.36 4.20
CA ALA A 32 -2.04 12.20 4.23
C ALA A 32 -1.62 12.75 2.86
N HIS A 33 -1.97 12.06 1.78
CA HIS A 33 -1.53 12.34 0.42
C HIS A 33 -2.74 12.56 -0.51
N PRO A 34 -3.21 13.81 -0.68
CA PRO A 34 -4.38 14.13 -1.52
C PRO A 34 -4.25 13.66 -2.98
N ASN A 35 -3.02 13.60 -3.49
CA ASN A 35 -2.68 13.07 -4.80
C ASN A 35 -3.00 11.57 -4.98
N LEU A 36 -3.24 10.83 -3.88
CA LEU A 36 -3.71 9.45 -3.95
C LEU A 36 -5.24 9.34 -4.07
N ALA A 37 -5.99 10.45 -4.00
CA ALA A 37 -7.45 10.43 -4.10
C ALA A 37 -7.90 9.87 -5.47
N ASP A 38 -7.21 10.25 -6.55
CA ASP A 38 -7.47 9.77 -7.91
C ASP A 38 -6.68 8.50 -8.28
N CYS A 39 -6.01 7.88 -7.29
CA CYS A 39 -5.21 6.69 -7.49
C CYS A 39 -5.85 5.47 -6.83
N GLN A 40 -5.78 4.35 -7.54
CA GLN A 40 -6.14 3.04 -7.04
C GLN A 40 -4.87 2.27 -6.66
N LEU A 41 -5.00 1.43 -5.63
CA LEU A 41 -3.93 0.50 -5.25
C LEU A 41 -3.87 -0.58 -6.33
N ALA A 42 -2.87 -0.48 -7.20
CA ALA A 42 -2.73 -1.32 -8.38
C ALA A 42 -2.00 -2.63 -8.08
N ASP A 43 -1.06 -2.61 -7.14
CA ASP A 43 -0.30 -3.79 -6.75
C ASP A 43 0.20 -3.70 -5.29
N VAL A 44 0.41 -4.88 -4.69
CA VAL A 44 0.98 -5.04 -3.34
C VAL A 44 2.10 -6.08 -3.40
N GLY A 45 3.34 -5.63 -3.35
CA GLY A 45 4.51 -6.49 -3.20
C GLY A 45 4.74 -6.85 -1.73
N MET A 46 5.08 -8.10 -1.45
CA MET A 46 5.42 -8.56 -0.10
C MET A 46 6.72 -9.36 -0.14
N LYS A 47 7.65 -9.03 0.76
CA LYS A 47 8.93 -9.73 0.88
C LYS A 47 9.23 -10.00 2.34
N ARG A 48 9.67 -11.22 2.67
CA ARG A 48 10.15 -11.55 4.02
C ARG A 48 11.43 -10.74 4.32
N ALA A 49 11.49 -10.16 5.50
CA ALA A 49 12.64 -9.45 6.04
C ALA A 49 13.01 -10.02 7.41
N ASP A 50 14.20 -9.69 7.94
CA ASP A 50 14.70 -10.25 9.20
C ASP A 50 13.78 -9.93 10.40
N ASN A 51 13.12 -8.76 10.37
CA ASN A 51 12.26 -8.28 11.45
C ASN A 51 10.77 -8.22 11.08
N GLY A 52 10.35 -8.86 9.99
CA GLY A 52 8.96 -8.83 9.55
C GLY A 52 8.74 -9.07 8.07
N VAL A 53 7.82 -8.32 7.50
CA VAL A 53 7.46 -8.35 6.08
C VAL A 53 7.56 -6.95 5.52
N ASP A 54 8.42 -6.76 4.52
CA ASP A 54 8.47 -5.56 3.72
C ASP A 54 7.31 -5.57 2.73
N ILE A 55 6.48 -4.55 2.80
CA ILE A 55 5.34 -4.33 1.93
C ILE A 55 5.63 -3.16 1.02
N THR A 56 5.40 -3.35 -0.28
CA THR A 56 5.46 -2.30 -1.30
C THR A 56 4.05 -2.07 -1.82
N LEU A 57 3.55 -0.85 -1.68
CA LEU A 57 2.22 -0.43 -2.13
C LEU A 57 2.36 0.42 -3.39
N HIS A 58 1.85 -0.10 -4.51
CA HIS A 58 1.85 0.61 -5.78
C HIS A 58 0.49 1.24 -6.05
N PHE A 59 0.47 2.55 -6.14
CA PHE A 59 -0.71 3.30 -6.55
C PHE A 59 -0.54 3.77 -7.98
N ALA A 60 -1.56 3.54 -8.81
CA ALA A 60 -1.63 4.05 -10.17
C ALA A 60 -2.87 4.92 -10.32
N GLN A 61 -2.73 6.02 -11.07
CA GLN A 61 -3.86 6.87 -11.39
C GLN A 61 -4.94 6.07 -12.14
N THR A 62 -6.19 6.18 -11.68
CA THR A 62 -7.33 5.54 -12.33
C THR A 62 -7.54 6.22 -13.68
N GLN A 63 -7.32 5.51 -14.78
CA GLN A 63 -7.81 5.98 -16.07
C GLN A 63 -9.32 5.80 -16.06
N SER A 64 -10.07 6.88 -15.89
CA SER A 64 -11.48 6.91 -16.28
C SER A 64 -11.51 6.70 -17.79
N ILE A 65 -11.73 5.46 -18.23
CA ILE A 65 -12.08 5.19 -19.62
C ILE A 65 -13.48 5.79 -19.79
N SER A 66 -13.51 7.00 -20.36
CA SER A 66 -14.73 7.65 -20.83
C SER A 66 -15.13 7.09 -22.18
#